data_AF-A0A183DQN5-F1
#
_entry.id   AF-A0A183DQN5-F1
#
_cell.length_a   1.000
_cell.length_b   1.000
_cell.length_c   1.000
_cell.angle_alpha   90.00
_cell.angle_beta   90.00
_cell.angle_gamma   90.00
#
_symmetry.space_group_name_H-M   'P 1'
#
loop_
_entity.id
_entity.type
_entity.pdbx_description
1 polymer ?
#
loop_
_entity_poly.entity_id
_entity_poly.type
_entity_poly.pdbx_seq_one_letter_code
_entity_poly.pdbx_strand_id
1 'polypeptide(L)' 'LSAEENAEEPVAEPVSMESDDDEVIYVAGKRYYLDEITPELVAQMSASEKEAYIQRTQEDFDY' A
#
# COMPACT_ATOMS: atom_id res chain seq x y z
N LEU A 1 -0.81 41.21 32.62
CA LEU A 1 -0.69 39.74 32.71
C LEU A 1 -0.25 39.31 31.32
N SER A 2 1.03 38.95 31.20
CA SER A 2 1.67 38.49 29.97
C SER A 2 1.93 36.99 30.08
N ALA A 3 2.04 36.34 28.93
CA ALA A 3 2.26 34.91 28.71
C ALA A 3 0.98 34.07 28.67
N GLU A 4 0.32 34.11 27.53
CA GLU A 4 -0.38 32.94 27.00
C GLU A 4 0.43 32.47 25.79
N GLU A 5 1.47 31.70 26.07
CA GLU A 5 2.20 30.93 25.08
C GLU A 5 2.46 29.59 25.75
N ASN A 6 1.52 28.66 25.58
CA ASN A 6 1.71 27.30 26.03
C ASN A 6 1.11 26.32 25.02
N ALA A 7 2.03 25.59 24.40
CA ALA A 7 1.87 24.28 23.80
C ALA A 7 0.96 24.20 22.57
N GLU A 8 1.52 24.60 21.41
CA GLU A 8 1.26 23.84 20.19
C GLU A 8 1.85 22.43 20.39
N GLU A 9 0.98 21.54 20.86
CA GLU A 9 1.17 20.10 20.76
C GLU A 9 1.29 19.79 19.26
N PRO A 10 2.40 19.18 18.77
CA PRO A 10 2.38 18.64 17.41
C PRO A 10 1.35 17.52 17.44
N VAL A 11 0.17 17.78 16.89
CA VAL A 11 -0.74 16.72 16.47
C VAL A 11 0.06 15.88 15.49
N ALA A 12 0.63 14.80 15.99
CA ALA A 12 1.09 13.71 15.16
C ALA A 12 -0.19 13.16 14.56
N GLU A 13 -0.66 13.79 13.48
CA GLU A 13 -1.54 13.13 12.53
C GLU A 13 -0.82 11.82 12.22
N PRO A 14 -1.35 10.64 12.60
CA PRO A 14 -0.97 9.48 11.85
C PRO A 14 -1.40 9.85 10.44
N VAL A 15 -0.43 10.14 9.57
CA VAL A 15 -0.62 10.00 8.14
C VAL A 15 -0.87 8.50 7.96
N SER A 16 -2.08 8.09 8.31
CA SER A 16 -2.75 6.95 7.73
C SER A 16 -2.78 7.33 6.27
N MET A 17 -1.74 6.90 5.55
CA MET A 17 -1.74 6.78 4.11
C MET A 17 -2.97 5.95 3.78
N GLU A 18 -4.08 6.65 3.62
CA GLU A 18 -5.33 6.10 3.16
C GLU A 18 -5.08 5.76 1.69
N SER A 19 -4.74 4.49 1.46
CA SER A 19 -5.27 3.71 0.34
C SER A 19 -4.96 4.18 -1.08
N ASP A 20 -3.73 4.60 -1.36
CA ASP A 20 -3.16 4.50 -2.72
C ASP A 20 -2.43 3.16 -2.93
N ASP A 21 -2.43 2.29 -1.89
CA ASP A 21 -1.86 0.93 -1.96
C ASP A 21 -2.83 -0.08 -2.61
N ASP A 22 -4.00 0.38 -3.06
CA ASP A 22 -5.03 -0.50 -3.64
C ASP A 22 -4.61 -1.13 -4.98
N GLU A 23 -3.71 -0.47 -5.71
CA GLU A 23 -3.27 -0.91 -7.04
C GLU A 23 -1.81 -1.38 -7.09
N VAL A 24 -1.09 -1.37 -5.95
CA VAL A 24 0.31 -1.80 -5.87
C VAL A 24 0.45 -3.10 -5.07
N ILE A 25 1.38 -3.94 -5.52
CA ILE A 25 1.77 -5.17 -4.82
C ILE A 25 3.28 -5.26 -4.68
N TYR A 26 3.73 -6.08 -3.73
CA TYR A 26 5.14 -6.33 -3.52
C TYR A 26 5.57 -7.60 -4.24
N VAL A 27 6.70 -7.53 -4.95
CA VAL A 27 7.37 -8.66 -5.60
C VAL A 27 8.83 -8.67 -5.21
N ALA A 28 9.24 -9.71 -4.49
CA ALA A 28 10.59 -9.83 -3.93
C ALA A 28 11.01 -8.57 -3.14
N GLY A 29 10.06 -7.97 -2.42
CA GLY A 29 10.29 -6.76 -1.61
C GLY A 29 10.37 -5.45 -2.40
N LYS A 30 10.01 -5.45 -3.69
CA LYS A 30 9.84 -4.23 -4.51
C LYS A 30 8.37 -4.00 -4.82
N ARG A 31 7.93 -2.74 -4.75
CA ARG A 31 6.56 -2.35 -5.12
C ARG A 31 6.40 -2.26 -6.64
N TYR A 32 5.31 -2.78 -7.16
CA TYR A 32 4.90 -2.73 -8.57
C TYR A 32 3.41 -2.50 -8.67
N TYR A 33 2.95 -1.80 -9.70
CA TYR A 33 1.52 -1.70 -9.99
C TYR A 33 1.00 -3.01 -10.58
N LEU A 34 -0.28 -3.35 -10.35
CA LEU A 34 -0.91 -4.57 -10.89
C LEU A 34 -0.78 -4.68 -12.42
N ASP A 35 -0.89 -3.56 -13.13
CA ASP A 35 -0.71 -3.49 -14.59
C ASP A 35 0.73 -3.78 -15.04
N GLU A 36 1.72 -3.48 -14.19
CA GLU A 36 3.13 -3.75 -14.46
C GLU A 36 3.54 -5.20 -14.16
N ILE A 37 2.64 -5.99 -13.57
CA ILE A 37 2.93 -7.37 -13.18
C ILE A 37 2.98 -8.26 -14.42
N THR A 38 4.19 -8.72 -14.72
CA THR A 38 4.46 -9.72 -15.75
C THR A 38 4.54 -11.12 -15.14
N PRO A 39 4.37 -12.19 -15.94
CA PRO A 39 4.58 -13.56 -15.47
C PRO A 39 5.98 -13.82 -14.90
N GLU A 40 7.00 -13.08 -15.34
CA GLU A 40 8.36 -13.14 -14.79
C GLU A 40 8.45 -12.56 -13.37
N LEU A 41 7.68 -11.52 -13.07
CA LEU A 41 7.55 -10.96 -11.71
C LEU A 41 6.74 -11.91 -10.82
N VAL A 42 5.65 -12.47 -11.33
CA VAL A 42 4.87 -13.49 -10.61
C VAL A 42 5.73 -14.70 -10.26
N ALA A 43 6.65 -15.11 -11.14
CA ALA A 43 7.58 -16.21 -10.85
C ALA A 43 8.55 -15.89 -9.69
N GLN A 44 8.87 -14.61 -9.48
CA GLN A 44 9.76 -14.13 -8.40
C GLN A 44 9.03 -13.88 -7.07
N MET A 45 7.70 -13.83 -7.08
CA MET A 45 6.90 -13.63 -5.88
C MET A 45 6.97 -14.82 -4.91
N SER A 46 7.02 -14.49 -3.63
CA SER A 46 6.77 -15.42 -2.53
C SER A 46 5.31 -15.88 -2.53
N ALA A 47 5.00 -16.95 -1.80
CA ALA A 47 3.62 -17.46 -1.70
C ALA A 47 2.62 -16.37 -1.26
N SER A 48 2.98 -15.59 -0.23
CA SER A 48 2.15 -14.50 0.28
C SER A 48 1.96 -13.36 -0.72
N GLU A 49 2.99 -13.03 -1.51
CA GLU A 49 2.93 -12.00 -2.55
C GLU A 49 2.02 -12.44 -3.71
N LYS A 50 2.04 -13.73 -4.08
CA LYS A 50 1.11 -14.30 -5.07
C LYS A 50 -0.33 -14.28 -4.60
N GLU A 51 -0.58 -14.62 -3.34
CA GLU A 51 -1.93 -14.60 -2.77
C GLU A 51 -2.52 -13.18 -2.79
N ALA A 52 -1.71 -12.16 -2.51
CA ALA A 52 -2.11 -10.77 -2.66
C ALA A 52 -2.42 -10.42 -4.13
N TYR A 53 -1.55 -10.81 -5.08
CA TYR A 53 -1.80 -10.59 -6.51
C TYR A 53 -3.10 -11.25 -7.01
N ILE A 54 -3.38 -12.48 -6.56
CA ILE A 54 -4.60 -13.23 -6.93
C ILE A 54 -5.85 -12.56 -6.36
N GLN A 55 -5.83 -12.13 -5.10
CA GLN A 55 -6.97 -11.45 -4.49
C GLN A 55 -7.32 -10.15 -5.23
N ARG A 56 -6.29 -9.35 -5.54
CA ARG A 56 -6.45 -8.09 -6.28
C ARG A 56 -6.98 -8.29 -7.70
N THR A 57 -6.47 -9.29 -8.42
CA THR A 57 -6.91 -9.58 -9.78
C THR A 57 -8.28 -10.27 -9.84
N GLN A 58 -8.77 -10.89 -8.75
CA GLN A 58 -10.10 -11.50 -8.70
C GLN A 58 -11.23 -10.49 -8.52
N GLU A 59 -11.00 -9.34 -7.86
CA GLU A 59 -12.00 -8.27 -7.72
C GLU A 59 -12.48 -7.71 -9.07
N ASP A 60 -11.70 -7.88 -10.14
CA ASP A 60 -12.01 -7.36 -11.49
C ASP A 60 -13.01 -8.24 -12.28
N PHE A 61 -13.29 -9.48 -11.84
CA PHE A 61 -14.07 -10.47 -12.63
C PHE A 61 -15.52 -10.69 -12.18
N ASP A 62 -16.00 -10.04 -11.12
CA ASP A 62 -17.38 -10.17 -10.61
C ASP A 62 -18.39 -9.24 -11.34
N TYR A 63 -18.37 -9.22 -12.69
CA TYR A 63 -19.30 -8.42 -13.53
C TYR A 63 -20.35 -9.26 -14.27
#